data_AF-A0A1Z4EGT1-F1
#
_entry.id   AF-A0A1Z4EGT1-F1
#
_cell.length_a   1.000
_cell.length_b   1.000
_cell.length_c   1.000
_cell.angle_alpha   90.00
_cell.angle_beta   90.00
_cell.angle_gamma   90.00
#
_symmetry.space_group_name_H-M   'P 1'
#
loop_
_entity.id
_entity.type
_entity.pdbx_description
1 polymer ?
#
loop_
_entity_poly.entity_id
_entity_poly.type
_entity_poly.pdbx_seq_one_letter_code
_entity_poly.pdbx_strand_id
1 'polypeptide(L)'
;MKRQLRRATAWLGLTPDPEQSLPELLARLEGGSALPEEQDRVTRLILRGTGRRWLRYLDRATQLALNAVDGRAGDPATALAVAQVVLHHDQMLIGLPGDAYRRTSDRRKLLAAAIPALEALADNRRRMS
;
A
#
# COMPACT_ATOMS: atom_id res chain seq x y z
N MET A 1 15.98 23.50 14.61
CA MET A 1 14.55 23.16 14.46
C MET A 1 14.14 23.35 13.00
N LYS A 2 14.15 22.30 12.18
CA LYS A 2 13.84 22.38 10.73
C LYS A 2 12.54 21.60 10.45
N ARG A 3 11.40 22.25 10.64
CA ARG A 3 10.10 21.84 10.05
C ARG A 3 9.88 22.72 8.83
N GLN A 4 9.26 22.16 7.79
CA GLN A 4 8.81 22.80 6.53
C GLN A 4 9.71 22.72 5.28
N LEU A 5 10.15 21.51 4.91
CA LEU A 5 10.47 21.20 3.51
C LEU A 5 9.58 20.09 2.90
N ARG A 6 8.55 19.62 3.62
CA ARG A 6 7.72 18.47 3.21
C ARG A 6 6.50 18.79 2.33
N ARG A 7 6.33 20.03 1.84
CA ARG A 7 5.17 20.40 1.00
C ARG A 7 5.50 20.82 -0.44
N ALA A 8 6.76 21.11 -0.77
CA ALA A 8 7.13 21.67 -2.07
C ALA A 8 7.51 20.62 -3.14
N THR A 9 7.59 19.33 -2.78
CA THR A 9 7.99 18.24 -3.68
C THR A 9 6.85 17.30 -4.07
N ALA A 10 5.60 17.66 -3.75
CA ALA A 10 4.42 16.81 -3.96
C ALA A 10 4.12 16.52 -5.46
N TRP A 11 4.72 17.26 -6.40
CA TRP A 11 4.49 17.09 -7.84
C TRP A 11 5.63 16.33 -8.56
N LEU A 12 6.72 15.98 -7.87
CA LEU A 12 7.79 15.10 -8.37
C LEU A 12 7.72 13.67 -7.77
N GLY A 13 6.77 13.39 -6.88
CA GLY A 13 6.53 12.09 -6.24
C GLY A 13 5.34 11.32 -6.83
N LEU A 14 5.24 11.26 -8.15
CA LEU A 14 4.05 10.83 -8.91
C LEU A 14 3.75 9.31 -8.87
N THR A 15 4.50 8.55 -8.08
CA THR A 15 4.23 7.15 -7.74
C THR A 15 4.73 6.92 -6.33
N PRO A 16 3.89 6.58 -5.34
CA PRO A 16 4.40 6.01 -4.11
C PRO A 16 5.10 4.69 -4.42
N ASP A 17 6.42 4.65 -4.23
CA ASP A 17 7.20 3.43 -4.42
C ASP A 17 6.83 2.44 -3.31
N PRO A 18 6.27 1.27 -3.65
CA PRO A 18 5.77 0.31 -2.66
C PRO A 18 6.86 -0.14 -1.68
N GLU A 19 8.10 -0.29 -2.13
CA GLU A 19 9.22 -0.67 -1.27
C GLU A 19 9.56 0.37 -0.20
N GLN A 20 9.31 1.65 -0.46
CA GLN A 20 9.58 2.72 0.50
C GLN A 20 8.37 2.95 1.41
N SER A 21 7.16 2.88 0.83
CA SER A 21 5.94 3.29 1.50
C SER A 21 5.31 2.18 2.33
N LEU A 22 5.31 0.93 1.83
CA LEU A 22 4.55 -0.16 2.46
C LEU A 22 5.08 -0.58 3.84
N PRO A 23 6.40 -0.63 4.14
CA PRO A 23 6.85 -1.09 5.46
C PRO A 23 6.24 -0.30 6.62
N GLU A 24 6.23 1.02 6.54
CA GLU A 24 5.65 1.89 7.57
C GLU A 24 4.13 1.72 7.67
N LEU A 25 3.45 1.69 6.52
CA LEU A 25 2.00 1.57 6.47
C LEU A 25 1.51 0.21 6.99
N LEU A 26 2.17 -0.89 6.61
CA LEU A 26 1.83 -2.23 7.07
C LEU A 26 2.11 -2.39 8.56
N ALA A 27 3.27 -1.92 9.04
CA ALA A 27 3.55 -1.93 10.47
C ALA A 27 2.47 -1.18 11.25
N ARG A 28 2.03 -0.02 10.77
CA ARG A 28 0.94 0.76 11.40
C ARG A 28 -0.41 0.05 11.37
N LEU A 29 -0.76 -0.64 10.28
CA LEU A 29 -1.97 -1.46 10.21
C LEU A 29 -1.95 -2.64 11.19
N GLU A 30 -0.78 -3.23 11.41
CA GLU A 30 -0.59 -4.38 12.29
C GLU A 30 -0.33 -4.00 13.76
N GLY A 31 -0.43 -2.72 14.13
CA GLY A 31 -0.31 -2.26 15.54
C GLY A 31 1.04 -1.64 15.93
N GLY A 32 1.91 -1.34 14.97
CA GLY A 32 3.06 -0.45 15.10
C GLY A 32 4.39 -1.10 15.49
N SER A 33 4.40 -2.34 15.99
CA SER A 33 5.64 -3.00 16.47
C SER A 33 6.46 -3.68 15.37
N ALA A 34 5.92 -3.85 14.15
CA ALA A 34 6.51 -4.69 13.11
C ALA A 34 7.42 -3.95 12.10
N LEU A 35 7.73 -2.66 12.29
CA LEU A 35 8.43 -1.86 11.27
C LEU A 35 9.82 -2.43 10.89
N PRO A 36 10.74 -2.76 11.84
CA PRO A 36 12.03 -3.34 11.47
C PRO A 36 11.89 -4.65 10.71
N GLU A 37 10.94 -5.50 11.11
CA GLU A 37 10.69 -6.79 10.47
C GLU A 37 10.18 -6.63 9.03
N GLU A 38 9.29 -5.65 8.79
CA GLU A 38 8.79 -5.34 7.47
C GLU A 38 9.87 -4.71 6.58
N GLN A 39 10.74 -3.86 7.12
CA GLN A 39 11.90 -3.32 6.40
C GLN A 39 12.88 -4.44 6.00
N ASP A 40 13.17 -5.37 6.89
CA ASP A 40 14.02 -6.54 6.61
C ASP A 40 13.39 -7.48 5.58
N ARG A 41 12.06 -7.62 5.61
CA ARG A 41 11.31 -8.41 4.62
C ARG A 41 11.43 -7.79 3.23
N VAL A 42 11.18 -6.49 3.09
CA VAL A 42 11.30 -5.77 1.81
C VAL A 42 12.74 -5.77 1.32
N THR A 43 13.71 -5.49 2.19
CA THR A 43 15.15 -5.53 1.84
C THR A 43 15.54 -6.88 1.26
N ARG A 44 15.12 -7.99 1.88
CA ARG A 44 15.37 -9.34 1.35
C ARG A 44 14.67 -9.60 0.02
N LEU A 45 13.48 -9.06 -0.19
CA LEU A 45 12.75 -9.16 -1.47
C LEU A 45 13.45 -8.40 -2.59
N ILE A 46 13.98 -7.21 -2.32
CA ILE A 46 14.71 -6.41 -3.32
C ILE A 46 16.03 -7.10 -3.68
N LEU A 47 16.81 -7.49 -2.67
CA LEU A 47 18.16 -8.01 -2.91
C LEU A 47 18.18 -9.45 -3.44
N ARG A 48 17.19 -10.27 -3.07
CA ARG A 48 17.20 -11.73 -3.30
C ARG A 48 15.85 -12.32 -3.71
N GLY A 49 14.87 -11.47 -3.98
CA GLY A 49 13.53 -11.90 -4.32
C GLY A 49 13.37 -12.28 -5.79
N THR A 50 12.15 -12.68 -6.10
CA THR A 50 11.69 -12.89 -7.48
C THR A 50 10.43 -12.08 -7.67
N GLY A 51 10.07 -11.75 -8.92
CA GLY A 51 8.80 -11.08 -9.22
C GLY A 51 7.59 -11.79 -8.60
N ARG A 52 7.59 -13.13 -8.54
CA ARG A 52 6.54 -13.90 -7.85
C ARG A 52 6.49 -13.63 -6.35
N ARG A 53 7.65 -13.60 -5.67
CA ARG A 53 7.71 -13.30 -4.22
C ARG A 53 7.29 -11.86 -3.93
N TRP A 54 7.64 -10.94 -4.83
CA TRP A 54 7.20 -9.55 -4.78
C TRP A 54 5.68 -9.43 -4.92
N LEU A 55 5.09 -10.05 -5.95
CA LEU A 55 3.63 -10.02 -6.13
C LEU A 55 2.87 -10.61 -4.93
N ARG A 56 3.40 -11.68 -4.31
CA ARG A 56 2.83 -12.24 -3.08
C ARG A 56 2.92 -11.30 -1.87
N TYR A 57 3.97 -10.48 -1.80
CA TYR A 57 4.08 -9.45 -0.77
C TYR A 57 2.98 -8.38 -0.95
N LEU A 58 2.73 -7.97 -2.19
CA LEU A 58 1.64 -7.05 -2.53
C LEU A 58 0.25 -7.65 -2.29
N ASP A 59 0.07 -8.96 -2.46
CA ASP A 59 -1.17 -9.66 -2.09
C ASP A 59 -1.42 -9.61 -0.58
N ARG A 60 -0.38 -9.80 0.25
CA ARG A 60 -0.50 -9.63 1.71
C ARG A 60 -0.91 -8.19 2.07
N ALA A 61 -0.26 -7.20 1.47
CA ALA A 61 -0.58 -5.80 1.72
C ALA A 61 -2.04 -5.49 1.35
N THR A 62 -2.51 -6.00 0.21
CA THR A 62 -3.90 -5.89 -0.23
C THR A 62 -4.85 -6.52 0.79
N GLN A 63 -4.57 -7.74 1.25
CA GLN A 63 -5.44 -8.41 2.22
C GLN A 63 -5.56 -7.62 3.52
N LEU A 64 -4.46 -7.03 4.01
CA LEU A 64 -4.49 -6.17 5.20
C LEU A 64 -5.34 -4.92 4.99
N ALA A 65 -5.26 -4.29 3.83
CA ALA A 65 -6.13 -3.15 3.49
C ALA A 65 -7.62 -3.56 3.41
N LEU A 66 -7.93 -4.71 2.81
CA LEU A 66 -9.30 -5.21 2.69
C LEU A 66 -9.90 -5.60 4.05
N ASN A 67 -9.09 -6.12 4.98
CA ASN A 67 -9.54 -6.42 6.34
C ASN A 67 -10.06 -5.17 7.09
N ALA A 68 -9.57 -3.97 6.74
CA ALA A 68 -10.05 -2.72 7.32
C ALA A 68 -11.44 -2.32 6.80
N VAL A 69 -11.79 -2.68 5.56
CA VAL A 69 -13.14 -2.49 5.01
C VAL A 69 -14.15 -3.32 5.80
N ASP A 70 -13.79 -4.55 6.13
CA ASP A 70 -14.61 -5.46 6.92
C ASP A 70 -14.63 -5.14 8.44
N GLY A 71 -13.98 -4.05 8.86
CA GLY A 71 -13.88 -3.65 10.26
C GLY A 71 -13.04 -4.59 11.14
N ARG A 72 -12.25 -5.50 10.54
CA ARG A 72 -11.52 -6.54 11.26
C ARG A 72 -10.20 -6.04 11.86
N ALA A 73 -9.54 -5.06 11.23
CA ALA A 73 -8.26 -4.54 11.72
C ALA A 73 -7.86 -3.21 11.06
N GLY A 74 -7.08 -2.42 11.80
CA GLY A 74 -6.34 -1.28 11.26
C GLY A 74 -7.13 0.02 11.16
N ASP A 75 -6.40 1.12 11.06
CA ASP A 75 -6.95 2.45 10.82
C ASP A 75 -7.35 2.61 9.33
N PRO A 76 -8.60 2.97 9.01
CA PRO A 76 -9.08 3.07 7.62
C PRO A 76 -8.26 4.03 6.75
N ALA A 77 -7.74 5.12 7.31
CA ALA A 77 -6.89 6.06 6.56
C ALA A 77 -5.54 5.43 6.19
N THR A 78 -4.95 4.65 7.10
CA THR A 78 -3.74 3.88 6.83
C THR A 78 -4.01 2.77 5.79
N ALA A 79 -5.15 2.10 5.87
CA ALA A 79 -5.56 1.07 4.90
C ALA A 79 -5.78 1.65 3.50
N LEU A 80 -6.39 2.83 3.42
CA LEU A 80 -6.54 3.57 2.16
C LEU A 80 -5.19 3.85 1.50
N ALA A 81 -4.20 4.33 2.28
CA ALA A 81 -2.87 4.60 1.76
C ALA A 81 -2.22 3.32 1.19
N VAL A 82 -2.32 2.18 1.89
CA VAL A 82 -1.84 0.88 1.38
C VAL A 82 -2.53 0.52 0.06
N ALA A 83 -3.86 0.61 0.02
CA ALA A 83 -4.64 0.28 -1.18
C ALA A 83 -4.24 1.13 -2.39
N GLN A 84 -4.04 2.43 -2.19
CA GLN A 84 -3.61 3.36 -3.24
C GLN A 84 -2.20 3.05 -3.75
N VAL A 85 -1.24 2.80 -2.85
CA VAL A 85 0.14 2.44 -3.23
C VAL A 85 0.16 1.18 -4.09
N VAL A 86 -0.54 0.12 -3.67
CA VAL A 86 -0.56 -1.16 -4.40
C VAL A 86 -1.28 -1.01 -5.75
N LEU A 87 -2.43 -0.33 -5.79
CA LEU A 87 -3.16 -0.13 -7.03
C LEU A 87 -2.34 0.64 -8.06
N HIS A 88 -1.68 1.72 -7.63
CA HIS A 88 -0.87 2.56 -8.51
C HIS A 88 0.34 1.79 -9.06
N HIS A 89 1.02 0.99 -8.23
CA HIS A 89 2.08 0.10 -8.70
C HIS A 89 1.57 -0.90 -9.75
N ASP A 90 0.42 -1.55 -9.51
CA ASP A 90 -0.15 -2.52 -10.45
C ASP A 90 -0.58 -1.89 -11.78
N GLN A 91 -0.99 -0.61 -11.76
CA GLN A 91 -1.32 0.16 -12.96
C GLN A 91 -0.08 0.48 -13.79
N MET A 92 1.06 0.78 -13.15
CA MET A 92 2.32 1.05 -13.84
C MET A 92 2.90 -0.16 -14.58
N LEU A 93 2.43 -1.38 -14.29
CA LEU A 93 2.83 -2.57 -15.06
C LEU A 93 2.30 -2.56 -16.50
N ILE A 94 1.38 -1.65 -16.84
CA ILE A 94 0.83 -1.54 -18.19
C ILE A 94 1.95 -1.21 -19.19
N GLY A 95 1.95 -1.88 -20.34
CA GLY A 95 2.94 -1.65 -21.39
C GLY A 95 4.33 -2.22 -21.11
N LEU A 96 4.59 -2.77 -19.92
CA LEU A 96 5.80 -3.54 -19.66
C LEU A 96 5.69 -4.94 -20.28
N PRO A 97 6.81 -5.51 -20.78
CA PRO A 97 6.81 -6.86 -21.30
C PRO A 97 6.52 -7.90 -20.20
N GLY A 98 5.89 -9.00 -20.58
CA GLY A 98 5.55 -10.11 -19.69
C GLY A 98 4.08 -10.15 -19.26
N ASP A 99 3.78 -10.99 -18.28
CA ASP A 99 2.40 -11.28 -17.86
C ASP A 99 1.98 -10.60 -16.55
N ALA A 100 2.86 -9.81 -15.93
CA ALA A 100 2.63 -9.22 -14.61
C ALA A 100 1.37 -8.34 -14.57
N TYR A 101 1.17 -7.47 -15.56
CA TYR A 101 -0.04 -6.63 -15.63
C TYR A 101 -1.33 -7.46 -15.70
N ARG A 102 -1.33 -8.58 -16.44
CA ARG A 102 -2.47 -9.48 -16.52
C ARG A 102 -2.69 -10.21 -15.19
N ARG A 103 -1.62 -10.67 -14.55
CA ARG A 103 -1.70 -11.40 -13.26
C ARG A 103 -2.25 -10.55 -12.11
N THR A 104 -2.07 -9.25 -12.17
CA THR A 104 -2.56 -8.32 -11.14
C THR A 104 -3.98 -7.81 -11.43
N SER A 105 -4.68 -8.34 -12.45
CA SER A 105 -6.02 -7.87 -12.83
C SER A 105 -7.03 -7.94 -11.69
N ASP A 106 -7.03 -9.05 -10.95
CA ASP A 106 -8.03 -9.28 -9.91
C ASP A 106 -7.75 -8.40 -8.69
N ARG A 107 -6.47 -8.26 -8.32
CA ARG A 107 -6.04 -7.31 -7.28
C ARG A 107 -6.41 -5.88 -7.63
N ARG A 108 -6.20 -5.42 -8.87
CA ARG A 108 -6.63 -4.09 -9.32
C ARG A 108 -8.15 -3.89 -9.20
N LYS A 109 -8.95 -4.88 -9.61
CA LYS A 109 -10.42 -4.81 -9.50
C LYS A 109 -10.87 -4.71 -8.04
N LEU A 110 -10.30 -5.56 -7.17
CA LEU A 110 -10.61 -5.57 -5.74
C LEU A 110 -10.26 -4.23 -5.08
N LEU A 111 -9.06 -3.70 -5.33
CA LEU A 111 -8.62 -2.42 -4.77
C LEU A 111 -9.45 -1.25 -5.30
N ALA A 112 -9.75 -1.22 -6.61
CA ALA A 112 -10.59 -0.18 -7.20
C ALA A 112 -12.00 -0.15 -6.59
N ALA A 113 -12.56 -1.31 -6.23
CA ALA A 113 -13.85 -1.41 -5.54
C ALA A 113 -13.77 -1.03 -4.06
N ALA A 114 -12.66 -1.32 -3.39
CA ALA A 114 -12.48 -1.08 -1.95
C ALA A 114 -12.13 0.37 -1.60
N ILE A 115 -11.40 1.08 -2.47
CA ILE A 115 -10.92 2.45 -2.20
C ILE A 115 -12.05 3.42 -1.82
N PRO A 116 -13.19 3.51 -2.54
CA PRO A 116 -14.27 4.41 -2.14
C PRO A 116 -14.85 4.11 -0.75
N ALA A 117 -14.91 2.83 -0.34
CA ALA A 117 -15.35 2.44 0.99
C ALA A 117 -14.35 2.88 2.07
N LEU A 118 -13.05 2.70 1.82
CA LEU A 118 -11.99 3.15 2.71
C LEU A 118 -11.96 4.67 2.86
N GLU A 119 -12.19 5.42 1.77
CA GLU A 119 -12.33 6.89 1.80
C GLU A 119 -13.47 7.32 2.71
N ALA A 120 -14.66 6.72 2.55
CA ALA A 120 -15.82 7.02 3.39
C ALA A 120 -15.56 6.70 4.87
N LEU A 121 -14.92 5.56 5.17
CA LEU A 121 -14.57 5.17 6.54
C LEU A 121 -13.53 6.11 7.17
N ALA A 122 -12.50 6.50 6.40
CA ALA A 122 -11.46 7.43 6.84
C ALA A 122 -12.04 8.82 7.14
N ASP A 123 -12.94 9.31 6.30
CA ASP A 123 -13.62 10.59 6.49
C ASP A 123 -14.54 10.56 7.71
N ASN A 124 -15.29 9.48 7.92
CA ASN A 124 -16.13 9.33 9.10
C ASN A 124 -15.29 9.37 10.39
N ARG A 125 -14.18 8.62 10.42
CA ARG A 125 -13.27 8.60 11.58
C ARG A 125 -12.63 9.96 11.86
N ARG A 126 -12.34 10.75 10.82
CA ARG A 126 -11.84 12.13 10.97
C ARG A 126 -12.88 13.06 11.58
N ARG A 127 -14.17 12.91 11.24
CA ARG A 127 -15.26 13.73 11.79
C ARG A 127 -15.56 13.43 13.26
N MET A 128 -15.23 12.23 13.72
CA MET A 128 -15.46 11.79 15.11
C MET A 128 -14.28 12.08 16.06
N SER A 129 -13.12 12.48 15.53
CA SER A 129 -11.92 12.86 16.32
C SER A 129 -11.91 14.37 16.59
#